data_AF-A0A386PUQ1-F1
#
_entry.id   AF-A0A386PUQ1-F1
#
_cell.length_a   1.000
_cell.length_b   1.000
_cell.length_c   1.000
_cell.angle_alpha   90.00
_cell.angle_beta   90.00
_cell.angle_gamma   90.00
#
_symmetry.space_group_name_H-M   'P 1'
#
loop_
_entity.id
_entity.type
_entity.pdbx_description
1 polymer ?
#
loop_
_entity_poly.entity_id
_entity_poly.type
_entity_poly.pdbx_seq_one_letter_code
_entity_poly.pdbx_strand_id
1 'polypeptide(L)'
;MKYPLTKNRWTAIINNDATKDGTFYYGVKTTKIFCKPSCHSKVPNKNNVLIFKTIDEALNLGFRPCKRCQPTGKNLPNSLWIKQIQTYLALNYQQPLTLIKIAEDCHGSVSNLQRTFKKVTGQSPTEYLTTLRLQHSQKLLQETNYSIKTIAIRSGFNSDTYYNTLFKKHFNQTPQDYRIGIQS
;
A
#
# COMPACT_ATOMS: atom_id res chain seq x y z
N MET A 1 22.35 -13.99 2.38
CA MET A 1 23.75 -13.65 2.71
C MET A 1 23.79 -12.26 3.35
N LYS A 2 24.61 -12.03 4.38
CA LYS A 2 24.87 -10.70 4.96
C LYS A 2 26.31 -10.32 4.63
N TYR A 3 26.53 -9.25 3.88
CA TYR A 3 27.89 -8.78 3.61
C TYR A 3 28.42 -8.00 4.81
N PRO A 4 29.73 -8.09 5.12
CA PRO A 4 30.31 -7.40 6.27
C PRO A 4 30.30 -5.89 6.06
N LEU A 5 29.98 -5.16 7.13
CA LEU A 5 30.19 -3.71 7.21
C LEU A 5 31.66 -3.44 7.55
N THR A 6 32.49 -3.35 6.50
CA THR A 6 33.91 -3.02 6.66
C THR A 6 34.09 -1.55 7.05
N LYS A 7 35.27 -1.20 7.60
CA LYS A 7 35.63 0.18 7.93
C LYS A 7 35.47 1.11 6.72
N ASN A 8 35.93 0.68 5.53
CA ASN A 8 35.82 1.46 4.29
C ASN A 8 34.37 1.70 3.86
N ARG A 9 33.49 0.69 3.95
CA ARG A 9 32.05 0.86 3.64
C ARG A 9 31.37 1.80 4.63
N TRP A 10 31.73 1.70 5.90
CA TRP A 10 31.21 2.61 6.92
C TRP A 10 31.66 4.05 6.68
N THR A 11 32.95 4.26 6.37
CA THR A 11 33.50 5.58 6.03
C THR A 11 32.79 6.19 4.80
N ALA A 12 32.51 5.38 3.78
CA ALA A 12 31.78 5.84 2.60
C ALA A 12 30.35 6.33 2.92
N ILE A 13 29.65 5.65 3.85
CA ILE A 13 28.30 6.04 4.28
C ILE A 13 28.32 7.36 5.06
N ILE A 14 29.25 7.50 6.02
CA ILE A 14 29.32 8.72 6.86
C ILE A 14 29.79 9.94 6.07
N ASN A 15 30.65 9.74 5.08
CA ASN A 15 31.20 10.80 4.24
C ASN A 15 30.38 11.10 2.99
N ASN A 16 29.24 10.41 2.79
CA ASN A 16 28.37 10.63 1.65
C ASN A 16 29.11 10.45 0.31
N ASP A 17 29.90 9.37 0.20
CA ASP A 17 30.83 9.13 -0.90
C ASP A 17 30.10 8.57 -2.15
N ALA A 18 29.89 9.44 -3.14
CA ALA A 18 29.27 9.10 -4.42
C ALA A 18 30.09 8.13 -5.28
N THR A 19 31.40 8.02 -5.07
CA THR A 19 32.26 7.09 -5.83
C THR A 19 31.95 5.62 -5.53
N LYS A 20 31.23 5.36 -4.43
CA LYS A 20 30.81 4.03 -4.01
C LYS A 20 29.37 3.70 -4.35
N ASP A 21 28.62 4.63 -4.94
CA ASP A 21 27.28 4.33 -5.44
C ASP A 21 27.32 3.21 -6.49
N GLY A 22 26.34 2.30 -6.44
CA GLY A 22 26.29 1.12 -7.31
C GLY A 22 27.26 -0.01 -6.95
N THR A 23 28.28 0.25 -6.13
CA THR A 23 29.20 -0.80 -5.65
C THR A 23 28.62 -1.60 -4.48
N PHE A 24 27.83 -0.95 -3.64
CA PHE A 24 27.03 -1.57 -2.59
C PHE A 24 25.88 -0.64 -2.18
N TYR A 25 24.93 -1.22 -1.47
CA TYR A 25 23.81 -0.53 -0.83
C TYR A 25 23.81 -0.86 0.66
N TYR A 26 23.23 0.02 1.47
CA TYR A 26 23.10 -0.24 2.91
C TYR A 26 21.66 -0.13 3.37
N GLY A 27 21.23 -1.06 4.21
CA GLY A 27 19.90 -1.11 4.83
C GLY A 27 19.96 -0.81 6.32
N VAL A 28 18.91 -0.17 6.85
CA VAL A 28 18.74 0.04 8.29
C VAL A 28 17.70 -0.95 8.82
N LYS A 29 18.13 -1.87 9.70
CA LYS A 29 17.31 -2.99 10.21
C LYS A 29 15.97 -2.53 10.80
N THR A 30 15.97 -1.43 11.53
CA THR A 30 14.81 -0.92 12.26
C THR A 30 13.76 -0.31 11.34
N THR A 31 14.17 0.44 10.31
CA THR A 31 13.23 1.12 9.40
C THR A 31 12.92 0.31 8.14
N LYS A 32 13.69 -0.76 7.89
CA LYS A 32 13.65 -1.54 6.65
C LYS A 32 13.81 -0.65 5.41
N ILE A 33 14.61 0.41 5.49
CA ILE A 33 14.95 1.29 4.37
C ILE A 33 16.36 0.98 3.91
N PHE A 34 16.59 0.89 2.60
CA PHE A 34 17.94 0.83 2.03
C PHE A 34 18.28 2.06 1.18
N CYS A 35 19.57 2.38 1.14
CA CYS A 35 20.14 3.59 0.59
C CYS A 35 21.41 3.27 -0.23
N LYS A 36 21.83 4.24 -1.05
CA LYS A 36 23.17 4.30 -1.63
C LYS A 36 24.14 5.01 -0.65
N PRO A 37 25.46 4.75 -0.69
CA PRO A 37 26.45 5.42 0.16
C PRO A 37 26.34 6.94 0.13
N SER A 38 26.01 7.53 -1.02
CA SER A 38 25.83 8.99 -1.16
C SER A 38 24.47 9.54 -0.64
N CYS A 39 23.88 8.92 0.38
CA CYS A 39 22.58 9.34 0.89
C CYS A 39 22.69 10.49 1.88
N HIS A 40 22.10 11.65 1.56
CA HIS A 40 21.96 12.81 2.46
C HIS A 40 20.97 12.60 3.63
N SER A 41 20.55 11.36 3.91
CA SER A 41 19.74 11.06 5.10
C SER A 41 20.62 11.07 6.35
N LYS A 42 20.02 11.29 7.52
CA LYS A 42 20.73 11.21 8.79
C LYS A 42 21.46 9.86 8.90
N VAL A 43 22.73 9.91 9.26
CA VAL A 43 23.56 8.71 9.42
C VAL A 43 22.90 7.76 10.42
N PRO A 44 22.63 6.49 10.06
CA PRO A 44 21.98 5.54 10.94
C PRO A 44 22.93 5.05 12.04
N ASN A 45 22.38 4.42 13.08
CA ASN A 45 23.22 3.71 14.05
C ASN A 45 23.93 2.54 13.36
N LYS A 46 25.26 2.50 13.46
CA LYS A 46 26.15 1.48 12.86
C LYS A 46 25.70 0.05 13.13
N ASN A 47 25.21 -0.25 14.33
CA ASN A 47 24.79 -1.60 14.74
C ASN A 47 23.54 -2.10 13.98
N ASN A 48 22.75 -1.16 13.46
CA ASN A 48 21.53 -1.43 12.70
C ASN A 48 21.77 -1.47 11.18
N VAL A 49 23.01 -1.34 10.72
CA VAL A 49 23.31 -1.35 9.29
C VAL A 49 23.53 -2.76 8.77
N LEU A 50 22.97 -3.03 7.60
CA LEU A 50 23.22 -4.21 6.77
C LEU A 50 23.74 -3.75 5.42
N ILE A 51 24.58 -4.56 4.78
CA ILE A 51 25.10 -4.28 3.45
C ILE A 51 24.48 -5.25 2.44
N PHE A 52 24.11 -4.73 1.28
CA PHE A 52 23.64 -5.45 0.10
C PHE A 52 24.55 -5.13 -1.09
N LYS A 53 24.76 -6.09 -1.98
CA LYS A 53 25.52 -5.90 -3.21
C LYS A 53 24.61 -5.39 -4.33
N THR A 54 23.37 -5.85 -4.38
CA THR A 54 22.39 -5.44 -5.38
C THR A 54 21.12 -4.87 -4.74
N ILE A 55 20.35 -4.16 -5.56
CA ILE A 55 19.01 -3.68 -5.21
C ILE A 55 18.08 -4.86 -4.89
N ASP A 56 18.10 -5.90 -5.73
CA ASP A 56 17.19 -7.05 -5.62
C ASP A 56 17.40 -7.82 -4.31
N GLU A 57 18.64 -7.92 -3.82
CA GLU A 57 18.91 -8.50 -2.51
C GLU A 57 18.21 -7.71 -1.39
N ALA A 58 18.24 -6.38 -1.45
CA ALA A 58 17.57 -5.54 -0.46
C ALA A 58 16.04 -5.70 -0.54
N LEU A 59 15.48 -5.70 -1.76
CA LEU A 59 14.05 -5.85 -2.01
C LEU A 59 13.53 -7.22 -1.55
N ASN A 60 14.22 -8.31 -1.90
CA ASN A 60 13.86 -9.67 -1.51
C ASN A 60 13.92 -9.88 0.02
N LEU A 61 14.72 -9.08 0.73
CA LEU A 61 14.78 -9.07 2.21
C LEU A 61 13.76 -8.11 2.85
N GLY A 62 12.84 -7.56 2.05
CA GLY A 62 11.76 -6.67 2.50
C GLY A 62 12.22 -5.25 2.82
N PHE A 63 13.37 -4.81 2.31
CA PHE A 63 13.80 -3.42 2.46
C PHE A 63 13.20 -2.56 1.33
N ARG A 64 12.66 -1.40 1.69
CA ARG A 64 12.17 -0.40 0.72
C ARG A 64 13.27 0.59 0.33
N PRO A 65 13.30 1.07 -0.92
CA PRO A 65 14.27 2.08 -1.34
C PRO A 65 14.04 3.40 -0.62
N CYS A 66 15.14 4.07 -0.27
CA CYS A 66 15.08 5.39 0.32
C CYS A 66 14.57 6.41 -0.70
N LYS A 67 13.52 7.15 -0.32
CA LYS A 67 12.92 8.19 -1.16
C LYS A 67 13.83 9.39 -1.39
N ARG A 68 14.83 9.62 -0.53
CA ARG A 68 15.76 10.76 -0.67
C ARG A 68 16.85 10.46 -1.70
N CYS A 69 17.59 9.38 -1.51
CA CYS A 69 18.72 9.06 -2.38
C CYS A 69 18.34 8.21 -3.60
N GLN A 70 17.10 7.71 -3.67
CA GLN A 70 16.53 6.99 -4.81
C GLN A 70 17.51 5.95 -5.40
N PRO A 71 17.94 4.96 -4.60
CA PRO A 71 19.04 4.06 -4.97
C PRO A 71 18.72 3.17 -6.19
N THR A 72 17.45 3.07 -6.56
CA THR A 72 16.93 2.36 -7.72
C THR A 72 16.95 3.18 -9.02
N GLY A 73 17.30 4.47 -8.96
CA GLY A 73 17.20 5.41 -10.10
C GLY A 73 15.77 5.68 -10.58
N LYS A 74 14.78 5.03 -9.96
CA LYS A 74 13.35 5.14 -10.25
C LYS A 74 12.64 5.35 -8.93
N ASN A 75 11.83 6.42 -8.83
CA ASN A 75 10.63 6.32 -8.01
C ASN A 75 9.86 5.12 -8.57
N LEU A 76 9.39 4.17 -7.74
CA LEU A 76 8.22 3.43 -8.21
C LEU A 76 7.19 4.52 -8.51
N PRO A 77 6.70 4.64 -9.76
CA PRO A 77 5.75 5.67 -10.09
C PRO A 77 4.61 5.58 -9.07
N ASN A 78 4.16 6.73 -8.56
CA ASN A 78 3.02 6.75 -7.64
C ASN A 78 1.86 5.93 -8.22
N SER A 79 1.66 5.95 -9.54
CA SER A 79 0.71 5.10 -10.26
C SER A 79 0.94 3.60 -10.08
N LEU A 80 2.18 3.11 -10.10
CA LEU A 80 2.49 1.70 -9.88
C LEU A 80 2.22 1.28 -8.44
N TRP A 81 2.59 2.12 -7.47
CA TRP A 81 2.28 1.88 -6.06
C TRP A 81 0.77 1.89 -5.80
N ILE A 82 0.04 2.84 -6.40
CA ILE A 82 -1.42 2.87 -6.33
C ILE A 82 -2.05 1.63 -6.97
N LYS A 83 -1.53 1.15 -8.11
CA LYS A 83 -2.00 -0.10 -8.74
C LYS A 83 -1.80 -1.32 -7.83
N GLN A 84 -0.68 -1.38 -7.11
CA GLN A 84 -0.46 -2.41 -6.08
C GLN A 84 -1.51 -2.32 -4.97
N ILE A 85 -1.78 -1.12 -4.45
CA ILE A 85 -2.80 -0.91 -3.41
C ILE A 85 -4.19 -1.30 -3.92
N GLN A 86 -4.57 -0.90 -5.15
CA GLN A 86 -5.85 -1.28 -5.75
C GLN A 86 -5.99 -2.80 -5.87
N THR A 87 -4.93 -3.49 -6.29
CA THR A 87 -4.90 -4.96 -6.36
C THR A 87 -5.06 -5.58 -4.98
N TYR A 88 -4.36 -5.08 -3.98
CA TYR A 88 -4.48 -5.52 -2.59
C TYR A 88 -5.92 -5.34 -2.06
N LEU A 89 -6.54 -4.17 -2.31
CA LEU A 89 -7.93 -3.90 -1.92
C LEU A 89 -8.91 -4.84 -2.63
N ALA A 90 -8.74 -5.07 -3.93
CA ALA A 90 -9.59 -5.96 -4.71
C ALA A 90 -9.53 -7.44 -4.26
N LEU A 91 -8.40 -7.88 -3.71
CA LEU A 91 -8.25 -9.23 -3.16
C LEU A 91 -8.74 -9.35 -1.71
N ASN A 92 -8.79 -8.24 -0.96
CA ASN A 92 -9.05 -8.26 0.48
C ASN A 92 -10.27 -7.44 0.91
N TYR A 93 -11.13 -6.99 -0.02
CA TYR A 93 -12.21 -6.05 0.28
C TYR A 93 -13.20 -6.57 1.35
N GLN A 94 -13.37 -7.88 1.47
CA GLN A 94 -14.26 -8.50 2.47
C GLN A 94 -13.72 -8.39 3.91
N GLN A 95 -12.42 -8.18 4.07
CA GLN A 95 -11.75 -8.13 5.37
C GLN A 95 -11.94 -6.77 6.05
N PRO A 96 -11.85 -6.69 7.39
CA PRO A 96 -11.87 -5.42 8.12
C PRO A 96 -10.55 -4.65 7.93
N LEU A 97 -10.39 -4.03 6.75
CA LEU A 97 -9.20 -3.26 6.39
C LEU A 97 -9.21 -1.86 7.02
N THR A 98 -8.12 -1.51 7.70
CA THR A 98 -7.86 -0.14 8.17
C THR A 98 -6.81 0.54 7.29
N LEU A 99 -6.80 1.88 7.27
CA LEU A 99 -5.77 2.64 6.55
C LEU A 99 -4.35 2.32 7.04
N ILE A 100 -4.19 2.03 8.33
CA ILE A 100 -2.92 1.61 8.92
C ILE A 100 -2.48 0.29 8.29
N LYS A 101 -3.37 -0.71 8.28
CA LYS A 101 -3.07 -2.04 7.73
C LYS A 101 -2.73 -2.00 6.25
N ILE A 102 -3.50 -1.23 5.46
CA ILE A 102 -3.24 -1.03 4.03
C ILE A 102 -1.87 -0.38 3.83
N ALA A 103 -1.54 0.65 4.62
CA ALA A 103 -0.26 1.33 4.52
C ALA A 103 0.91 0.40 4.89
N GLU A 104 0.79 -0.38 5.96
CA GLU A 104 1.82 -1.34 6.38
C GLU A 104 2.07 -2.42 5.33
N ASP A 105 1.01 -3.08 4.86
CA ASP A 105 1.09 -4.19 3.91
C ASP A 105 1.52 -3.72 2.51
N CYS A 106 1.25 -2.46 2.16
CA CYS A 106 1.71 -1.83 0.91
C CYS A 106 2.96 -0.95 1.10
N HIS A 107 3.68 -1.09 2.22
CA HIS A 107 4.98 -0.44 2.48
C HIS A 107 4.98 1.11 2.40
N GLY A 108 3.91 1.75 2.87
CA GLY A 108 3.76 3.20 2.97
C GLY A 108 3.39 3.71 4.37
N SER A 109 3.28 5.03 4.50
CA SER A 109 2.63 5.65 5.66
C SER A 109 1.19 6.02 5.32
N VAL A 110 0.32 6.08 6.32
CA VAL A 110 -1.10 6.46 6.15
C VAL A 110 -1.25 7.80 5.42
N SER A 111 -0.49 8.83 5.83
CA SER A 111 -0.53 10.14 5.19
C SER A 111 -0.10 10.10 3.72
N ASN A 112 0.95 9.34 3.39
CA ASN A 112 1.41 9.18 2.02
C ASN A 112 0.39 8.40 1.18
N LEU A 113 -0.22 7.35 1.75
CA LEU A 113 -1.27 6.56 1.13
C LEU A 113 -2.46 7.47 0.77
N GLN A 114 -3.03 8.17 1.74
CA GLN A 114 -4.19 9.04 1.51
C GLN A 114 -3.91 10.11 0.43
N ARG A 115 -2.79 10.83 0.57
CA ARG A 115 -2.41 11.89 -0.36
C ARG A 115 -2.17 11.36 -1.77
N THR A 116 -1.39 10.29 -1.89
CA THR A 116 -0.99 9.76 -3.20
C THR A 116 -2.15 9.08 -3.89
N PHE A 117 -2.96 8.31 -3.15
CA PHE A 117 -4.11 7.60 -3.69
C PHE A 117 -5.13 8.60 -4.24
N LYS A 118 -5.51 9.63 -3.46
CA LYS A 118 -6.42 10.69 -3.91
C LYS A 118 -5.88 11.45 -5.12
N LYS A 119 -4.59 11.78 -5.13
CA LYS A 119 -3.95 12.46 -6.26
C LYS A 119 -4.01 11.64 -7.56
N VAL A 120 -3.90 10.32 -7.47
CA VAL A 120 -3.83 9.43 -8.64
C VAL A 120 -5.22 8.94 -9.09
N THR A 121 -6.13 8.64 -8.16
CA THR A 121 -7.44 8.02 -8.47
C THR A 121 -8.61 8.98 -8.38
N GLY A 122 -8.41 10.19 -7.84
CA GLY A 122 -9.47 11.17 -7.56
C GLY A 122 -10.25 10.91 -6.27
N GLN A 123 -10.08 9.75 -5.63
CA GLN A 123 -10.83 9.34 -4.44
C GLN A 123 -9.90 8.84 -3.32
N SER A 124 -10.37 8.84 -2.08
CA SER A 124 -9.63 8.27 -0.95
C SER A 124 -9.60 6.73 -1.02
N PRO A 125 -8.63 6.08 -0.34
CA PRO A 125 -8.59 4.61 -0.26
C PRO A 125 -9.86 4.01 0.34
N THR A 126 -10.48 4.69 1.31
CA THR A 126 -11.72 4.26 1.97
C THR A 126 -12.94 4.37 1.06
N GLU A 127 -13.03 5.43 0.25
CA GLU A 127 -14.07 5.57 -0.78
C GLU A 127 -13.91 4.47 -1.84
N TYR A 128 -12.68 4.26 -2.33
CA TYR A 128 -12.39 3.20 -3.30
C TYR A 128 -12.77 1.80 -2.78
N LEU A 129 -12.37 1.48 -1.54
CA LEU A 129 -12.76 0.23 -0.89
C LEU A 129 -14.29 0.11 -0.78
N THR A 130 -14.97 1.18 -0.41
CA THR A 130 -16.44 1.21 -0.34
C THR A 130 -17.07 0.92 -1.70
N THR A 131 -16.57 1.53 -2.77
CA THR A 131 -17.03 1.26 -4.15
C THR A 131 -16.83 -0.20 -4.54
N LEU A 132 -15.68 -0.81 -4.24
CA LEU A 132 -15.45 -2.23 -4.50
C LEU A 132 -16.49 -3.12 -3.80
N ARG A 133 -16.77 -2.83 -2.53
CA ARG A 133 -17.76 -3.57 -1.74
C ARG A 133 -19.18 -3.41 -2.29
N LEU A 134 -19.56 -2.20 -2.71
CA LEU A 134 -20.85 -1.93 -3.33
C LEU A 134 -21.01 -2.61 -4.70
N GLN A 135 -19.96 -2.63 -5.52
CA GLN A 135 -19.97 -3.34 -6.81
C GLN A 135 -20.09 -4.85 -6.62
N HIS A 136 -19.42 -5.41 -5.60
CA HIS A 136 -19.60 -6.81 -5.25
C HIS A 136 -21.01 -7.11 -4.76
N SER A 137 -21.58 -6.26 -3.90
CA SER A 137 -22.94 -6.46 -3.40
C SER A 137 -23.98 -6.37 -4.52
N GLN A 138 -23.78 -5.47 -5.49
CA GLN A 138 -24.60 -5.36 -6.69
C GLN A 138 -24.66 -6.68 -7.47
N LYS A 139 -23.52 -7.34 -7.69
CA LYS A 139 -23.47 -8.66 -8.34
C LYS A 139 -24.24 -9.71 -7.54
N LEU A 140 -24.02 -9.78 -6.23
CA LEU A 140 -24.74 -10.72 -5.38
C LEU A 140 -26.26 -10.50 -5.37
N LEU A 141 -26.73 -9.26 -5.49
CA LEU A 141 -28.15 -8.94 -5.59
C LEU A 141 -28.79 -9.51 -6.85
N GLN A 142 -28.03 -9.56 -7.96
CA GLN A 142 -28.47 -10.06 -9.28
C GLN A 142 -28.33 -11.58 -9.41
N GLU A 143 -27.26 -12.15 -8.85
CA GLU A 143 -26.88 -13.54 -9.07
C GLU A 143 -27.39 -14.50 -7.98
N THR A 144 -27.89 -13.97 -6.85
CA THR A 144 -28.26 -14.80 -5.70
C THR A 144 -29.54 -14.35 -5.00
N ASN A 145 -30.18 -15.31 -4.31
CA ASN A 145 -31.35 -15.08 -3.45
C ASN A 145 -30.98 -14.84 -1.98
N TYR A 146 -29.75 -14.45 -1.68
CA TYR A 146 -29.34 -14.17 -0.30
C TYR A 146 -30.09 -12.97 0.28
N SER A 147 -30.33 -12.98 1.59
CA SER A 147 -30.91 -11.82 2.28
C SER A 147 -29.99 -10.59 2.13
N ILE A 148 -30.58 -9.39 2.16
CA ILE A 148 -29.81 -8.13 2.06
C ILE A 148 -28.73 -8.05 3.15
N LYS A 149 -29.05 -8.49 4.37
CA LYS A 149 -28.09 -8.58 5.49
C LYS A 149 -26.92 -9.51 5.17
N THR A 150 -27.20 -10.67 4.60
CA THR A 150 -26.17 -11.63 4.21
C THR A 150 -25.27 -11.08 3.09
N ILE A 151 -25.85 -10.36 2.13
CA ILE A 151 -25.09 -9.70 1.05
C ILE A 151 -24.17 -8.61 1.59
N ALA A 152 -24.66 -7.79 2.53
CA ALA A 152 -23.86 -6.76 3.18
C ALA A 152 -22.61 -7.37 3.84
N ILE A 153 -22.81 -8.42 4.66
CA ILE A 153 -21.71 -9.13 5.35
C ILE A 153 -20.74 -9.75 4.34
N ARG A 154 -21.24 -10.47 3.33
CA ARG A 154 -20.40 -11.09 2.28
C ARG A 154 -19.66 -10.09 1.42
N SER A 155 -20.12 -8.85 1.38
CA SER A 155 -19.44 -7.76 0.66
C SER A 155 -18.49 -6.98 1.56
N GLY A 156 -18.31 -7.37 2.83
CA GLY A 156 -17.35 -6.75 3.76
C GLY A 156 -17.93 -5.58 4.56
N PHE A 157 -19.25 -5.42 4.64
CA PHE A 157 -19.88 -4.44 5.52
C PHE A 157 -20.21 -5.07 6.88
N ASN A 158 -19.90 -4.34 7.96
CA ASN A 158 -20.19 -4.76 9.33
C ASN A 158 -21.57 -4.28 9.82
N SER A 159 -22.26 -3.44 9.04
CA SER A 159 -23.58 -2.90 9.36
C SER A 159 -24.43 -2.85 8.09
N ASP A 160 -25.58 -3.51 8.15
CA ASP A 160 -26.61 -3.48 7.13
C ASP A 160 -27.26 -2.10 7.01
N THR A 161 -27.50 -1.38 8.11
CA THR A 161 -27.99 0.00 8.08
C THR A 161 -27.03 0.92 7.33
N TYR A 162 -25.74 0.86 7.65
CA TYR A 162 -24.71 1.65 6.97
C TYR A 162 -24.60 1.27 5.49
N TYR A 163 -24.63 -0.03 5.20
CA TYR A 163 -24.65 -0.54 3.83
C TYR A 163 -25.83 -0.01 3.01
N ASN A 164 -27.06 -0.07 3.52
CA ASN A 164 -28.25 0.41 2.82
C ASN A 164 -28.13 1.91 2.47
N THR A 165 -27.68 2.73 3.42
CA THR A 165 -27.45 4.17 3.21
C THR A 165 -26.42 4.43 2.11
N LEU A 166 -25.29 3.70 2.14
CA LEU A 166 -24.25 3.83 1.12
C LEU A 166 -24.71 3.35 -0.26
N PHE A 167 -25.43 2.23 -0.31
CA PHE A 167 -25.94 1.66 -1.55
C PHE A 167 -26.94 2.62 -2.20
N LYS A 168 -27.91 3.14 -1.43
CA LYS A 168 -28.85 4.15 -1.93
C LYS A 168 -28.14 5.41 -2.41
N LYS A 169 -27.14 5.89 -1.67
CA LYS A 169 -26.35 7.05 -2.09
C LYS A 169 -25.57 6.81 -3.40
N HIS A 170 -25.12 5.59 -3.64
CA HIS A 170 -24.28 5.27 -4.80
C HIS A 170 -25.09 4.90 -6.05
N PHE A 171 -26.18 4.15 -5.90
CA PHE A 171 -27.01 3.64 -7.00
C PHE A 171 -28.36 4.33 -7.14
N ASN A 172 -28.65 5.32 -6.29
CA ASN A 172 -29.93 6.06 -6.22
C ASN A 172 -31.16 5.20 -5.94
N GLN A 173 -30.99 3.99 -5.41
CA GLN A 173 -32.08 3.06 -5.10
C GLN A 173 -31.67 2.14 -3.95
N THR A 174 -32.63 1.59 -3.20
CA THR A 174 -32.30 0.67 -2.12
C THR A 174 -31.80 -0.68 -2.67
N PRO A 175 -31.02 -1.47 -1.90
CA PRO A 175 -30.62 -2.82 -2.32
C PRO A 175 -31.80 -3.72 -2.68
N GLN A 176 -32.93 -3.56 -1.98
CA GLN A 176 -34.14 -4.34 -2.25
C GLN A 176 -34.77 -3.90 -3.58
N ASP A 177 -34.96 -2.58 -3.79
CA ASP A 177 -35.51 -2.04 -5.03
C ASP A 177 -34.65 -2.41 -6.24
N TYR A 178 -33.33 -2.32 -6.09
CA TYR A 178 -32.36 -2.74 -7.09
C TYR A 178 -32.57 -4.19 -7.53
N ARG A 179 -32.80 -5.10 -6.57
CA ARG A 179 -33.00 -6.53 -6.86
C ARG A 179 -34.28 -6.79 -7.64
N ILE A 180 -35.36 -6.11 -7.29
CA ILE A 180 -36.68 -6.29 -7.92
C ILE A 180 -36.84 -5.44 -9.19
N GLY A 181 -35.85 -4.61 -9.53
CA GLY A 181 -35.85 -3.77 -10.73
C GLY A 181 -36.72 -2.52 -10.62
N ILE A 182 -36.99 -2.04 -9.41
CA ILE A 182 -37.78 -0.83 -9.16
C ILE A 182 -36.84 0.37 -9.03
N GLN A 183 -37.09 1.44 -9.79
CA GLN A 183 -36.45 2.74 -9.56
C GLN A 183 -37.27 3.50 -8.50
N SER A 184 -36.65 3.84 -7.37
CA SER A 184 -37.23 4.63 -6.29
C SER A 184 -36.82 6.10 -6.29
#